data_AF-A0AAQ5XYL3-F1
#
_entry.id   AF-A0AAQ5XYL3-F1
#
_cell.length_a   1.000
_cell.length_b   1.000
_cell.length_c   1.000
_cell.angle_alpha   90.00
_cell.angle_beta   90.00
_cell.angle_gamma   90.00
#
_symmetry.space_group_name_H-M   'P 1'
#
loop_
_entity.id
_entity.type
_entity.pdbx_description
1 polymer ?
#
loop_
_entity_poly.entity_id
_entity_poly.type
_entity_poly.pdbx_seq_one_letter_code
_entity_poly.pdbx_strand_id
1 'polypeptide(L)'
;MDKQAKLLSSRLFLKLRQVEVVLNRSVLTWREADKERKRSSGISEAAHGRSVQVCEIVAVGRTEDGDDKRTRKSRKEAKRHSQLYPCAFTVSFVMRTRQHQWRCSEVTFHCNDQELCNQWVRVTNEQLSLLTNRPKSLLVYINPFGGKRRGKRIYEQKVAPVFRRAGISTDVIVTERANHARDHLKTEASLDKCDGVVCVGGDGMFSEILHGLVSRTQTDHGVDENQPDAELVSCSLRIGIIPAGPISKKSDLL
;
A
#
# COMPACT_ATOMS: atom_id res chain seq x y z
N MET A 1 -18.20 6.92 24.55
CA MET A 1 -18.20 6.01 23.38
C MET A 1 -18.54 6.84 22.16
N ASP A 2 -17.52 7.46 21.56
CA ASP A 2 -17.73 8.40 20.46
C ASP A 2 -18.25 7.68 19.22
N LYS A 3 -19.46 8.03 18.81
CA LYS A 3 -19.98 7.70 17.48
C LYS A 3 -19.06 8.39 16.47
N GLN A 4 -18.09 7.66 15.91
CA GLN A 4 -17.26 8.19 14.83
C GLN A 4 -18.17 8.73 13.73
N ALA A 5 -18.06 10.03 13.44
CA ALA A 5 -18.90 10.72 12.48
C ALA A 5 -18.79 10.07 11.10
N LYS A 6 -19.94 9.77 10.50
CA LYS A 6 -20.08 9.20 9.16
C LYS A 6 -19.64 10.25 8.14
N LEU A 7 -18.60 9.97 7.34
CA LEU A 7 -18.13 10.90 6.31
C LEU A 7 -18.92 10.75 5.02
N LEU A 8 -19.06 9.50 4.56
CA LEU A 8 -19.86 9.15 3.39
C LEU A 8 -20.74 7.94 3.66
N SER A 9 -21.89 7.95 3.01
CA SER A 9 -22.89 6.91 3.10
C SER A 9 -23.64 6.84 1.79
N SER A 10 -23.58 5.71 1.10
CA SER A 10 -24.30 5.55 -0.17
C SER A 10 -24.66 4.11 -0.41
N ARG A 11 -25.77 3.90 -1.13
CA ARG A 11 -26.12 2.59 -1.67
C ARG A 11 -25.44 2.43 -3.02
N LEU A 12 -24.45 1.55 -3.09
CA LEU A 12 -23.66 1.26 -4.28
C LEU A 12 -23.91 -0.17 -4.74
N PHE A 13 -23.46 -0.50 -5.94
CA PHE A 13 -23.57 -1.85 -6.49
C PHE A 13 -22.22 -2.56 -6.45
N LEU A 14 -22.20 -3.72 -5.79
CA LEU A 14 -21.06 -4.64 -5.83
C LEU A 14 -21.47 -5.84 -6.68
N LYS A 15 -20.94 -5.91 -7.91
CA LYS A 15 -21.45 -6.83 -8.96
C LYS A 15 -22.96 -6.59 -9.16
N LEU A 16 -23.81 -7.57 -8.88
CA LEU A 16 -25.27 -7.48 -9.03
C LEU A 16 -26.03 -7.19 -7.72
N ARG A 17 -25.32 -6.96 -6.60
CA ARG A 17 -25.93 -6.76 -5.28
C ARG A 17 -25.83 -5.31 -4.85
N GLN A 18 -26.92 -4.77 -4.32
CA GLN A 18 -26.93 -3.46 -3.70
C GLN A 18 -26.35 -3.55 -2.28
N VAL A 19 -25.32 -2.76 -2.01
CA VAL A 19 -24.63 -2.71 -0.73
C VAL A 19 -24.70 -1.29 -0.18
N GLU A 20 -24.94 -1.17 1.13
CA GLU A 20 -24.72 0.08 1.83
C GLU A 20 -23.23 0.19 2.14
N VAL A 21 -22.57 1.22 1.59
CA VAL A 21 -21.16 1.51 1.81
C VAL A 21 -21.06 2.74 2.69
N VAL A 22 -20.25 2.63 3.74
CA VAL A 22 -20.07 3.66 4.75
C VAL A 22 -18.58 3.87 4.98
N LEU A 23 -18.14 5.12 4.83
CA LEU A 23 -16.79 5.54 5.18
C LEU A 23 -16.83 6.43 6.42
N ASN A 24 -16.05 6.04 7.41
CA ASN A 24 -15.69 6.85 8.57
C ASN A 24 -14.20 7.22 8.46
N ARG A 25 -13.71 8.06 9.38
CA ARG A 25 -12.29 8.47 9.40
C ARG A 25 -11.29 7.30 9.54
N SER A 26 -11.73 6.19 10.12
CA SER A 26 -10.89 5.04 10.47
C SER A 26 -11.19 3.79 9.66
N VAL A 27 -12.43 3.60 9.20
CA VAL A 27 -12.89 2.33 8.61
C VAL A 27 -13.79 2.58 7.41
N LEU A 28 -13.58 1.82 6.35
CA LEU A 28 -14.52 1.63 5.25
C LEU A 28 -15.29 0.32 5.49
N THR A 29 -16.61 0.40 5.54
CA THR A 29 -17.49 -0.77 5.73
C THR A 29 -18.48 -0.88 4.58
N TRP A 30 -18.82 -2.11 4.20
CA TRP A 30 -19.92 -2.37 3.29
C TRP A 30 -20.68 -3.63 3.68
N ARG A 31 -22.00 -3.54 3.60
CA ARG A 31 -22.92 -4.65 3.92
C ARG A 31 -24.01 -4.73 2.88
N GLU A 32 -24.54 -5.92 2.64
CA GLU A 32 -25.69 -6.08 1.77
C GLU A 32 -26.88 -5.31 2.34
N ALA A 33 -27.54 -4.54 1.48
CA ALA A 33 -28.77 -3.84 1.83
C ALA A 33 -29.89 -4.89 1.81
N ASP A 34 -30.05 -5.63 2.90
CA ASP A 34 -31.10 -6.65 3.01
C ASP A 34 -32.47 -6.00 2.77
N LYS A 35 -33.24 -6.62 1.86
CA LYS A 35 -34.67 -6.38 1.70
C LYS A 35 -35.33 -6.54 3.06
N GLU A 36 -36.16 -5.57 3.44
CA GLU A 36 -36.91 -5.58 4.70
C GLU A 36 -37.55 -6.96 4.98
N ARG A 37 -37.20 -7.51 6.14
CA ARG A 37 -38.01 -8.40 7.00
C ARG A 37 -39.01 -9.33 6.28
N LYS A 38 -38.66 -10.62 6.18
CA LYS A 38 -39.62 -11.68 6.50
C LYS A 38 -39.14 -12.45 7.71
N ARG A 39 -39.85 -12.28 8.83
CA ARG A 39 -39.78 -13.14 10.01
C ARG A 39 -40.29 -14.52 9.59
N SER A 40 -39.40 -15.51 9.53
CA SER A 40 -39.75 -16.90 9.79
C SER A 40 -38.47 -17.67 10.10
N SER A 41 -38.36 -18.07 11.37
CA SER A 41 -37.70 -19.27 11.90
C SER A 41 -36.49 -19.84 11.15
N GLY A 42 -35.33 -19.83 11.83
CA GLY A 42 -34.29 -20.85 11.64
C GLY A 42 -32.93 -20.29 11.22
N ILE A 43 -31.98 -20.36 12.16
CA ILE A 43 -30.52 -20.36 11.98
C ILE A 43 -29.95 -19.08 11.34
N SER A 44 -29.36 -18.24 12.20
CA SER A 44 -28.65 -17.01 11.85
C SER A 44 -27.38 -17.28 11.05
N GLU A 45 -27.45 -17.25 9.72
CA GLU A 45 -26.28 -16.92 8.90
C GLU A 45 -26.06 -15.41 8.98
N ALA A 46 -24.99 -14.99 9.66
CA ALA A 46 -24.64 -13.60 9.87
C ALA A 46 -24.59 -12.84 8.53
N ALA A 47 -25.31 -11.71 8.44
CA ALA A 47 -25.17 -10.77 7.35
C ALA A 47 -23.68 -10.38 7.23
N HIS A 48 -23.01 -10.84 6.16
CA HIS A 48 -21.56 -10.73 5.99
C HIS A 48 -21.15 -9.30 5.65
N GLY A 49 -21.21 -8.40 6.63
CA GLY A 49 -20.59 -7.08 6.56
C GLY A 49 -19.08 -7.23 6.45
N ARG A 50 -18.48 -6.60 5.45
CA ARG A 50 -17.02 -6.52 5.32
C ARG A 50 -16.56 -5.14 5.76
N SER A 51 -15.36 -5.09 6.33
CA SER A 51 -14.72 -3.85 6.78
C SER A 51 -13.24 -3.88 6.48
N VAL A 52 -12.68 -2.70 6.22
CA VAL A 52 -11.26 -2.46 5.95
C VAL A 52 -10.85 -1.19 6.68
N GLN A 53 -9.73 -1.21 7.40
CA GLN A 53 -9.22 0.00 8.03
C GLN A 53 -8.72 0.96 6.94
N VAL A 54 -8.96 2.27 7.11
CA VAL A 54 -8.49 3.29 6.16
C VAL A 54 -6.97 3.26 6.02
N CYS A 55 -6.23 2.90 7.08
CA CYS A 55 -4.78 2.71 7.03
C CYS A 55 -4.32 1.48 6.22
N GLU A 56 -5.21 0.53 5.93
CA GLU A 56 -4.94 -0.66 5.10
C GLU A 56 -5.30 -0.41 3.63
N ILE A 57 -5.93 0.71 3.30
CA ILE A 57 -6.25 1.08 1.92
C ILE A 57 -4.97 1.55 1.21
N VAL A 58 -4.57 0.78 0.21
CA VAL A 58 -3.43 1.10 -0.65
C VAL A 58 -3.80 2.22 -1.61
N ALA A 59 -4.98 2.17 -2.25
CA ALA A 59 -5.38 3.22 -3.20
C ALA A 59 -6.87 3.21 -3.49
N VAL A 60 -7.37 4.35 -3.94
CA VAL A 60 -8.71 4.48 -4.51
C VAL A 60 -8.62 5.27 -5.80
N GLY A 61 -9.19 4.72 -6.87
CA GLY A 61 -9.21 5.35 -8.18
C GLY A 61 -10.41 4.93 -9.01
N ARG A 62 -10.70 5.71 -10.06
CA ARG A 62 -11.73 5.32 -11.03
C ARG A 62 -11.24 4.11 -11.80
N THR A 63 -12.17 3.25 -12.21
CA THR A 63 -11.84 2.02 -12.94
C THR A 63 -11.30 2.30 -14.36
N GLU A 64 -11.42 3.55 -14.84
CA GLU A 64 -10.91 4.02 -16.13
C GLU A 64 -9.41 4.37 -16.11
N ASP A 65 -8.81 4.59 -14.92
CA ASP A 65 -7.42 5.05 -14.76
C ASP A 65 -6.38 3.92 -14.69
N GLY A 66 -6.78 2.66 -14.90
CA GLY A 66 -5.94 1.48 -14.68
C GLY A 66 -5.53 0.75 -15.96
N ASP A 67 -4.21 0.62 -16.17
CA ASP A 67 -3.57 -0.24 -17.18
C ASP A 67 -4.17 -1.68 -17.15
N ASP A 68 -4.94 -1.99 -18.19
CA ASP A 68 -5.92 -3.08 -18.26
C ASP A 68 -5.26 -4.46 -18.41
N LYS A 69 -4.68 -5.00 -17.32
CA LYS A 69 -4.26 -6.41 -17.21
C LYS A 69 -5.43 -7.34 -16.88
N ARG A 70 -6.60 -7.16 -17.51
CA ARG A 70 -7.74 -8.07 -17.34
C ARG A 70 -7.63 -9.26 -18.30
N THR A 71 -7.84 -10.46 -17.77
CA THR A 71 -7.92 -11.70 -18.56
C THR A 71 -9.07 -11.64 -19.57
N ARG A 72 -8.94 -12.32 -20.73
CA ARG A 72 -9.96 -12.30 -21.81
C ARG A 72 -11.40 -12.63 -21.35
N LYS A 73 -11.57 -13.42 -20.30
CA LYS A 73 -12.89 -13.78 -19.72
C LYS A 73 -13.51 -12.64 -18.90
N SER A 74 -12.71 -11.91 -18.12
CA SER A 74 -13.18 -10.74 -17.34
C SER A 74 -13.49 -9.53 -18.23
N ARG A 75 -12.89 -9.41 -19.41
CA ARG A 75 -13.23 -8.40 -20.43
C ARG A 75 -14.67 -8.52 -20.97
N LYS A 76 -15.20 -9.73 -21.14
CA LYS A 76 -16.59 -9.94 -21.63
C LYS A 76 -17.64 -9.60 -20.58
N GLU A 77 -17.39 -9.95 -19.31
CA GLU A 77 -18.27 -9.58 -18.20
C GLU A 77 -18.21 -8.09 -17.89
N ALA A 78 -17.01 -7.48 -17.90
CA ALA A 78 -16.84 -6.04 -17.73
C ALA A 78 -17.54 -5.22 -18.81
N LYS A 79 -17.56 -5.68 -20.07
CA LYS A 79 -18.31 -5.03 -21.16
C LYS A 79 -19.83 -5.04 -20.95
N ARG A 80 -20.40 -6.14 -20.43
CA ARG A 80 -21.83 -6.20 -20.09
C ARG A 80 -22.18 -5.36 -18.86
N HIS A 81 -21.25 -5.23 -17.91
CA HIS A 81 -21.47 -4.49 -16.65
C HIS A 81 -21.28 -2.97 -16.80
N SER A 82 -20.33 -2.55 -17.65
CA SER A 82 -20.12 -1.14 -18.03
C SER A 82 -21.30 -0.55 -18.81
N GLN A 83 -22.10 -1.38 -19.51
CA GLN A 83 -23.33 -0.95 -20.18
C GLN A 83 -24.51 -0.70 -19.21
N LEU A 84 -24.47 -1.25 -17.99
CA LEU A 84 -25.53 -1.08 -16.98
C LEU A 84 -25.16 -0.07 -15.89
N TYR A 85 -23.87 0.13 -15.62
CA TYR A 85 -23.36 1.07 -14.62
C TYR A 85 -22.18 1.85 -15.22
N PRO A 86 -22.40 3.11 -15.66
CA PRO A 86 -21.39 3.87 -16.40
C PRO A 86 -20.21 4.29 -15.52
N CYS A 87 -20.37 4.31 -14.19
CA CYS A 87 -19.35 4.81 -13.27
C CYS A 87 -18.97 3.75 -12.24
N ALA A 88 -17.65 3.52 -12.07
CA ALA A 88 -17.14 2.61 -11.06
C ALA A 88 -15.80 3.10 -10.50
N PHE A 89 -15.62 2.95 -9.19
CA PHE A 89 -14.36 3.17 -8.51
C PHE A 89 -13.88 1.89 -7.84
N THR A 90 -12.57 1.72 -7.78
CA THR A 90 -11.92 0.55 -7.18
C THR A 90 -11.11 0.98 -5.97
N VAL A 91 -11.31 0.28 -4.85
CA VAL A 91 -10.54 0.42 -3.63
C VAL A 91 -9.59 -0.78 -3.55
N SER A 92 -8.29 -0.53 -3.67
CA SER A 92 -7.23 -1.51 -3.39
C SER A 92 -6.84 -1.43 -1.93
N PHE A 93 -6.81 -2.55 -1.23
CA PHE A 93 -6.45 -2.64 0.18
C PHE A 93 -5.65 -3.91 0.47
N VAL A 94 -4.90 -3.92 1.56
CA VAL A 94 -4.23 -5.12 2.05
C VAL A 94 -5.07 -5.78 3.12
N MET A 95 -5.12 -7.11 3.10
CA MET A 95 -5.76 -7.91 4.14
C MET A 95 -4.82 -8.96 4.68
N ARG A 96 -4.79 -9.11 6.00
CA ARG A 96 -4.04 -10.17 6.66
C ARG A 96 -4.77 -11.49 6.48
N THR A 97 -4.09 -12.50 5.94
CA THR A 97 -4.71 -13.83 5.70
C THR A 97 -4.30 -14.87 6.71
N ARG A 98 -2.99 -14.98 6.99
CA ARG A 98 -2.41 -15.87 8.01
C ARG A 98 -1.36 -15.08 8.81
N GLN A 99 -0.73 -15.71 9.81
CA GLN A 99 0.40 -15.10 10.51
C GLN A 99 1.48 -14.64 9.49
N HIS A 100 1.78 -13.34 9.50
CA HIS A 100 2.77 -12.65 8.66
C HIS A 100 2.52 -12.69 7.14
N GLN A 101 1.29 -12.95 6.68
CA GLN A 101 0.94 -12.96 5.26
C GLN A 101 -0.14 -11.93 4.93
N TRP A 102 0.23 -10.96 4.12
CA TRP A 102 -0.65 -9.95 3.57
C TRP A 102 -1.12 -10.36 2.18
N ARG A 103 -2.28 -9.89 1.75
CA ARG A 103 -2.73 -10.01 0.36
C ARG A 103 -3.30 -8.69 -0.09
N CYS A 104 -2.83 -8.20 -1.23
CA CYS A 104 -3.53 -7.14 -1.95
C CYS A 104 -4.86 -7.68 -2.48
N SER A 105 -5.94 -7.00 -2.12
CA SER A 105 -7.30 -7.27 -2.58
C SER A 105 -7.92 -5.99 -3.13
N GLU A 106 -8.90 -6.15 -4.01
CA GLU A 106 -9.59 -5.04 -4.65
C GLU A 106 -11.10 -5.23 -4.51
N VAL A 107 -11.81 -4.13 -4.29
CA VAL A 107 -13.27 -4.08 -4.34
C VAL A 107 -13.69 -2.95 -5.28
N THR A 108 -14.54 -3.27 -6.25
CA THR A 108 -15.04 -2.30 -7.23
C THR A 108 -16.51 -2.01 -6.97
N PHE A 109 -16.81 -0.77 -6.63
CA PHE A 109 -18.16 -0.29 -6.43
C PHE A 109 -18.65 0.42 -7.70
N HIS A 110 -19.87 0.09 -8.09
CA HIS A 110 -20.54 0.64 -9.26
C HIS A 110 -21.65 1.59 -8.81
N CYS A 111 -21.85 2.64 -9.60
CA CYS A 111 -22.86 3.66 -9.37
C CYS A 111 -23.35 4.22 -10.71
N ASN A 112 -24.55 4.82 -10.68
CA ASN A 112 -25.14 5.46 -11.84
C ASN A 112 -24.78 6.95 -11.93
N ASP A 113 -24.12 7.48 -10.90
CA ASP A 113 -23.82 8.89 -10.75
C ASP A 113 -22.29 9.09 -10.72
N GLN A 114 -21.80 9.87 -11.69
CA GLN A 114 -20.39 10.20 -11.83
C GLN A 114 -19.90 11.12 -10.71
N GLU A 115 -20.74 12.05 -10.24
CA GLU A 115 -20.38 12.95 -9.15
C GLU A 115 -20.23 12.17 -7.86
N LEU A 116 -21.14 11.24 -7.60
CA LEU A 116 -21.02 10.33 -6.46
C LEU A 116 -19.73 9.51 -6.52
N CYS A 117 -19.39 8.95 -7.69
CA CYS A 117 -18.13 8.22 -7.89
C CYS A 117 -16.91 9.10 -7.55
N ASN A 118 -16.88 10.32 -8.11
CA ASN A 118 -15.80 11.28 -7.88
C ASN A 118 -15.72 11.70 -6.41
N GLN A 119 -16.86 11.89 -5.74
CA GLN A 119 -16.92 12.21 -4.33
C GLN A 119 -16.33 11.09 -3.47
N TRP A 120 -16.66 9.83 -3.76
CA TRP A 120 -16.08 8.68 -3.07
C TRP A 120 -14.56 8.58 -3.25
N VAL A 121 -14.07 8.76 -4.47
CA VAL A 121 -12.63 8.77 -4.76
C VAL A 121 -11.95 9.94 -4.02
N ARG A 122 -12.50 11.15 -4.11
CA ARG A 122 -11.94 12.36 -3.50
C ARG A 122 -11.87 12.25 -1.98
N VAL A 123 -13.00 12.01 -1.32
CA VAL A 123 -13.08 11.96 0.14
C VAL A 123 -12.24 10.82 0.69
N THR A 124 -12.21 9.65 0.02
CA THR A 124 -11.34 8.56 0.48
C THR A 124 -9.86 8.95 0.36
N ASN A 125 -9.44 9.53 -0.77
CA ASN A 125 -8.06 10.00 -0.93
C ASN A 125 -7.70 11.13 0.06
N GLU A 126 -8.62 12.02 0.39
CA GLU A 126 -8.45 13.01 1.47
C GLU A 126 -8.17 12.30 2.80
N GLN A 127 -8.95 11.27 3.17
CA GLN A 127 -8.68 10.51 4.39
C GLN A 127 -7.32 9.81 4.37
N LEU A 128 -6.90 9.27 3.22
CA LEU A 128 -5.57 8.66 3.08
C LEU A 128 -4.45 9.69 3.23
N SER A 129 -4.66 10.92 2.76
CA SER A 129 -3.67 12.01 2.86
C SER A 129 -3.45 12.51 4.29
N LEU A 130 -4.45 12.34 5.17
CA LEU A 130 -4.38 12.71 6.58
C LEU A 130 -3.62 11.68 7.44
N LEU A 131 -3.28 10.51 6.89
CA LEU A 131 -2.53 9.49 7.60
C LEU A 131 -1.05 9.89 7.68
N THR A 132 -0.60 10.28 8.87
CA THR A 132 0.80 10.65 9.15
C THR A 132 1.78 9.49 9.00
N ASN A 133 1.30 8.25 9.17
CA ASN A 133 2.16 7.06 9.10
C ASN A 133 2.38 6.53 7.68
N ARG A 134 1.77 7.15 6.67
CA ARG A 134 1.86 6.71 5.28
C ARG A 134 3.02 7.42 4.58
N PRO A 135 4.06 6.68 4.13
CA PRO A 135 5.17 7.31 3.40
C PRO A 135 4.68 7.90 2.08
N LYS A 136 5.27 9.02 1.69
CA LYS A 136 5.03 9.74 0.42
C LYS A 136 6.28 9.74 -0.45
N SER A 137 7.46 9.70 0.14
CA SER A 137 8.75 9.70 -0.56
C SER A 137 9.68 8.64 0.02
N LEU A 138 10.19 7.72 -0.81
CA LEU A 138 11.10 6.65 -0.39
C LEU A 138 12.37 6.65 -1.24
N LEU A 139 13.52 6.49 -0.59
CA LEU A 139 14.78 6.21 -1.27
C LEU A 139 14.99 4.70 -1.36
N VAL A 140 15.08 4.16 -2.56
CA VAL A 140 15.15 2.73 -2.82
C VAL A 140 16.53 2.36 -3.35
N TYR A 141 17.25 1.51 -2.63
CA TYR A 141 18.48 0.93 -3.14
C TYR A 141 18.27 -0.50 -3.62
N ILE A 142 18.81 -0.80 -4.79
CA ILE A 142 18.68 -2.12 -5.42
C ILE A 142 20.07 -2.72 -5.61
N ASN A 143 20.30 -3.90 -5.02
CA ASN A 143 21.48 -4.70 -5.35
C ASN A 143 21.18 -5.61 -6.55
N PRO A 144 21.76 -5.34 -7.75
CA PRO A 144 21.49 -6.13 -8.95
C PRO A 144 22.15 -7.51 -8.90
N PHE A 145 23.23 -7.67 -8.13
CA PHE A 145 24.03 -8.90 -8.08
C PHE A 145 23.67 -9.82 -6.91
N GLY A 146 22.86 -9.35 -5.95
CA GLY A 146 22.44 -10.12 -4.78
C GLY A 146 21.59 -11.35 -5.13
N GLY A 147 21.84 -12.46 -4.43
CA GLY A 147 21.05 -13.69 -4.52
C GLY A 147 20.90 -14.22 -5.95
N LYS A 148 19.64 -14.35 -6.43
CA LYS A 148 19.33 -14.86 -7.77
C LYS A 148 19.45 -13.80 -8.89
N ARG A 149 20.03 -12.62 -8.61
CA ARG A 149 20.14 -11.49 -9.55
C ARG A 149 18.79 -11.02 -10.08
N ARG A 150 17.76 -11.06 -9.22
CA ARG A 150 16.38 -10.68 -9.57
C ARG A 150 15.93 -9.36 -8.95
N GLY A 151 16.79 -8.68 -8.16
CA GLY A 151 16.42 -7.46 -7.42
C GLY A 151 15.75 -6.40 -8.29
N LYS A 152 16.40 -6.01 -9.39
CA LYS A 152 15.85 -5.05 -10.36
C LYS A 152 14.50 -5.49 -10.92
N ARG A 153 14.39 -6.74 -11.37
CA ARG A 153 13.14 -7.30 -11.92
C ARG A 153 12.02 -7.36 -10.88
N ILE A 154 12.32 -7.75 -9.64
CA ILE A 154 11.36 -7.79 -8.54
C ILE A 154 10.83 -6.38 -8.28
N TYR A 155 11.74 -5.41 -8.21
CA TYR A 155 11.35 -4.02 -8.01
C TYR A 155 10.42 -3.53 -9.12
N GLU A 156 10.85 -3.62 -10.38
CA GLU A 156 10.09 -3.11 -11.53
C GLU A 156 8.73 -3.81 -11.72
N GLN A 157 8.67 -5.14 -11.53
CA GLN A 157 7.47 -5.92 -11.86
C GLN A 157 6.49 -6.04 -10.68
N LYS A 158 6.97 -6.00 -9.44
CA LYS A 158 6.13 -6.22 -8.24
C LYS A 158 6.05 -5.00 -7.33
N VAL A 159 7.16 -4.34 -7.04
CA VAL A 159 7.23 -3.29 -6.00
C VAL A 159 6.81 -1.93 -6.54
N ALA A 160 7.45 -1.45 -7.62
CA ALA A 160 7.19 -0.15 -8.20
C ALA A 160 5.71 0.06 -8.57
N PRO A 161 4.97 -0.94 -9.10
CA PRO A 161 3.53 -0.79 -9.33
C PRO A 161 2.72 -0.57 -8.06
N VAL A 162 3.12 -1.16 -6.93
CA VAL A 162 2.44 -0.98 -5.63
C VAL A 162 2.72 0.41 -5.08
N PHE A 163 3.98 0.84 -5.09
CA PHE A 163 4.37 2.18 -4.65
C PHE A 163 3.68 3.28 -5.48
N ARG A 164 3.69 3.15 -6.80
CA ARG A 164 2.98 4.09 -7.69
C ARG A 164 1.49 4.15 -7.38
N ARG A 165 0.86 2.98 -7.21
CA ARG A 165 -0.57 2.91 -6.87
C ARG A 165 -0.86 3.56 -5.52
N ALA A 166 0.02 3.38 -4.55
CA ALA A 166 -0.08 4.01 -3.24
C ALA A 166 0.23 5.52 -3.22
N GLY A 167 0.58 6.12 -4.37
CA GLY A 167 0.96 7.53 -4.45
C GLY A 167 2.32 7.83 -3.82
N ILE A 168 3.20 6.83 -3.75
CA ILE A 168 4.54 6.94 -3.17
C ILE A 168 5.52 7.29 -4.28
N SER A 169 6.20 8.42 -4.14
CA SER A 169 7.35 8.79 -4.96
C SER A 169 8.58 7.98 -4.54
N THR A 170 9.34 7.50 -5.51
CA THR A 170 10.52 6.67 -5.25
C THR A 170 11.72 7.22 -6.00
N ASP A 171 12.79 7.51 -5.28
CA ASP A 171 14.11 7.71 -5.88
C ASP A 171 14.86 6.37 -5.86
N VAL A 172 15.38 5.92 -6.99
CA VAL A 172 15.86 4.54 -7.16
C VAL A 172 17.32 4.52 -7.57
N ILE A 173 18.15 3.96 -6.69
CA ILE A 173 19.59 3.83 -6.90
C ILE A 173 19.94 2.35 -7.05
N VAL A 174 20.49 1.98 -8.22
CA VAL A 174 21.04 0.65 -8.43
C VAL A 174 22.49 0.65 -7.97
N THR A 175 22.85 -0.22 -7.03
CA THR A 175 24.22 -0.25 -6.50
C THR A 175 25.18 -0.90 -7.49
N GLU A 176 26.37 -0.34 -7.65
CA GLU A 176 27.35 -0.81 -8.63
C GLU A 176 28.48 -1.63 -7.99
N ARG A 177 28.75 -1.40 -6.70
CA ARG A 177 29.83 -2.03 -5.94
C ARG A 177 29.43 -2.27 -4.49
N ALA A 178 30.22 -3.07 -3.78
CA ALA A 178 30.09 -3.21 -2.32
C ALA A 178 30.24 -1.86 -1.63
N ASN A 179 29.46 -1.65 -0.57
CA ASN A 179 29.38 -0.41 0.20
C ASN A 179 28.86 0.81 -0.58
N HIS A 180 28.39 0.68 -1.81
CA HIS A 180 27.91 1.84 -2.58
C HIS A 180 26.75 2.56 -1.87
N ALA A 181 25.77 1.80 -1.36
CA ALA A 181 24.64 2.39 -0.65
C ALA A 181 25.06 3.09 0.64
N ARG A 182 25.98 2.46 1.39
CA ARG A 182 26.55 3.05 2.60
C ARG A 182 27.22 4.39 2.31
N ASP A 183 28.09 4.43 1.30
CA ASP A 183 28.86 5.63 0.97
C ASP A 183 27.92 6.75 0.49
N HIS A 184 26.97 6.45 -0.40
CA HIS A 184 25.98 7.43 -0.88
C HIS A 184 25.10 7.96 0.26
N LEU A 185 24.68 7.11 1.22
CA LEU A 185 23.91 7.56 2.39
C LEU A 185 24.70 8.54 3.26
N LYS A 186 26.00 8.30 3.42
CA LYS A 186 26.89 9.17 4.22
C LYS A 186 27.08 10.54 3.58
N THR A 187 27.18 10.65 2.26
CA THR A 187 27.65 11.90 1.61
C THR A 187 26.63 12.61 0.74
N GLU A 188 25.83 11.87 -0.03
CA GLU A 188 25.06 12.43 -1.16
C GLU A 188 23.54 12.40 -0.93
N ALA A 189 23.06 11.46 -0.11
CA ALA A 189 21.63 11.29 0.12
C ALA A 189 21.01 12.50 0.83
N SER A 190 19.93 13.03 0.26
CA SER A 190 19.06 14.02 0.89
C SER A 190 18.02 13.34 1.79
N LEU A 191 18.43 13.00 3.01
CA LEU A 191 17.61 12.25 3.97
C LEU A 191 16.44 13.06 4.55
N ASP A 192 16.52 14.39 4.55
CA ASP A 192 15.45 15.27 5.07
C ASP A 192 14.18 15.27 4.20
N LYS A 193 14.28 14.77 2.96
CA LYS A 193 13.20 14.78 1.96
C LYS A 193 12.55 13.41 1.75
N CYS A 194 13.00 12.38 2.47
CA CYS A 194 12.44 11.04 2.38
C CYS A 194 11.82 10.60 3.71
N ASP A 195 10.71 9.87 3.63
CA ASP A 195 10.03 9.31 4.80
C ASP A 195 10.65 7.97 5.23
N GLY A 196 11.58 7.44 4.44
CA GLY A 196 12.26 6.19 4.70
C GLY A 196 13.15 5.70 3.55
N VAL A 197 13.93 4.68 3.86
CA VAL A 197 14.85 4.01 2.94
C VAL A 197 14.45 2.56 2.76
N VAL A 198 14.45 2.06 1.54
CA VAL A 198 14.08 0.68 1.20
C VAL A 198 15.27 -0.03 0.55
N CYS A 199 15.64 -1.21 1.06
CA CYS A 199 16.56 -2.10 0.36
C CYS A 199 15.81 -3.17 -0.44
N VAL A 200 16.25 -3.39 -1.68
CA VAL A 200 15.86 -4.53 -2.49
C VAL A 200 17.09 -5.44 -2.62
N GLY A 201 17.15 -6.49 -1.80
CA GLY A 201 18.37 -7.27 -1.64
C GLY A 201 18.27 -8.38 -0.59
N GLY A 202 19.42 -8.77 -0.07
CA GLY A 202 19.55 -9.63 1.10
C GLY A 202 20.21 -8.89 2.27
N ASP A 203 20.64 -9.63 3.29
CA ASP A 203 21.12 -9.06 4.56
C ASP A 203 22.33 -8.12 4.41
N GLY A 204 23.24 -8.41 3.48
CA GLY A 204 24.39 -7.52 3.21
C GLY A 204 23.96 -6.13 2.76
N MET A 205 22.92 -6.04 1.93
CA MET A 205 22.37 -4.75 1.48
C MET A 205 21.72 -3.98 2.63
N PHE A 206 21.02 -4.68 3.51
CA PHE A 206 20.44 -4.08 4.71
C PHE A 206 21.53 -3.56 5.66
N SER A 207 22.60 -4.33 5.87
CA SER A 207 23.74 -3.93 6.71
C SER A 207 24.45 -2.68 6.18
N GLU A 208 24.64 -2.58 4.85
CA GLU A 208 25.21 -1.36 4.23
C GLU A 208 24.34 -0.13 4.51
N ILE A 209 23.02 -0.24 4.36
CA ILE A 209 22.09 0.87 4.62
C ILE A 209 22.08 1.25 6.10
N LEU A 210 22.01 0.26 7.00
CA LEU A 210 21.98 0.50 8.44
C LEU A 210 23.23 1.25 8.88
N HIS A 211 24.42 0.77 8.51
CA HIS A 211 25.67 1.46 8.83
C HIS A 211 25.77 2.84 8.18
N GLY A 212 25.25 3.00 6.95
CA GLY A 212 25.20 4.30 6.27
C GLY A 212 24.37 5.32 7.05
N LEU A 213 23.17 4.92 7.47
CA LEU A 213 22.24 5.77 8.22
C LEU A 213 22.74 6.08 9.64
N VAL A 214 23.29 5.11 10.34
CA VAL A 214 23.85 5.31 11.69
C VAL A 214 24.98 6.32 11.64
N SER A 215 26.00 6.10 10.81
CA SER A 215 27.12 7.03 10.69
C SER A 215 26.68 8.41 10.20
N ARG A 216 25.74 8.49 9.25
CA ARG A 216 25.19 9.76 8.78
C ARG A 216 24.50 10.53 9.90
N THR A 217 23.66 9.84 10.69
CA THR A 217 22.94 10.45 11.82
C THR A 217 23.90 11.00 12.86
N GLN A 218 24.96 10.25 13.20
CA GLN A 218 25.97 10.75 14.15
C GLN A 218 26.72 11.96 13.59
N THR A 219 27.16 11.87 12.34
CA THR A 219 27.91 12.95 11.66
C THR A 219 27.10 14.24 11.58
N ASP A 220 25.82 14.15 11.21
CA ASP A 220 24.92 15.31 11.13
C ASP A 220 24.67 15.99 12.49
N HIS A 221 24.81 15.24 13.59
CA HIS A 221 24.68 15.75 14.96
C HIS A 221 26.03 16.06 15.63
N GLY A 222 27.14 15.96 14.89
CA GLY A 222 28.48 16.24 15.41
C GLY A 222 28.99 15.22 16.44
N VAL A 223 28.42 14.01 16.47
CA VAL A 223 28.82 12.94 17.39
C VAL A 223 29.90 12.07 16.73
N ASP A 224 31.01 11.87 17.44
CA ASP A 224 32.08 10.96 17.01
C ASP A 224 31.71 9.51 17.35
N GLU A 225 31.43 8.70 16.33
CA GLU A 225 31.08 7.28 16.48
C GLU A 225 32.21 6.42 17.08
N ASN A 226 33.44 6.92 17.13
CA ASN A 226 34.60 6.21 17.68
C ASN A 226 34.86 6.52 19.16
N GLN A 227 34.14 7.48 19.74
CA GLN A 227 34.27 7.78 21.17
C GLN A 227 33.39 6.82 21.98
N PRO A 228 33.96 6.02 22.89
CA PRO A 228 33.21 4.98 23.62
C PRO A 228 32.14 5.56 24.56
N ASP A 229 32.34 6.78 25.04
CA ASP A 229 31.44 7.48 25.96
C ASP A 229 30.47 8.43 25.23
N ALA A 230 30.47 8.44 23.90
CA ALA A 230 29.59 9.31 23.14
C ALA A 230 28.13 8.84 23.22
N GLU A 231 27.22 9.77 23.55
CA GLU A 231 25.78 9.52 23.48
C GLU A 231 25.32 9.50 22.01
N LEU A 232 25.05 8.30 21.50
CA LEU A 232 24.61 8.14 20.12
C LEU A 232 23.19 8.67 19.89
N VAL A 233 23.00 9.38 18.79
CA VAL A 233 21.70 9.90 18.37
C VAL A 233 20.90 8.84 17.62
N SER A 234 19.62 8.70 17.96
CA SER A 234 18.72 7.78 17.27
C SER A 234 18.37 8.26 15.86
N CYS A 235 18.50 7.40 14.85
CA CYS A 235 17.97 7.67 13.51
C CYS A 235 16.45 7.47 13.49
N SER A 236 15.70 8.48 13.05
CA SER A 236 14.23 8.46 12.97
C SER A 236 13.70 7.87 11.65
N LEU A 237 14.58 7.65 10.66
CA LEU A 237 14.21 7.10 9.37
C LEU A 237 13.82 5.63 9.45
N ARG A 238 12.73 5.29 8.76
CA ARG A 238 12.23 3.92 8.69
C ARG A 238 12.96 3.16 7.58
N ILE A 239 13.34 1.91 7.86
CA ILE A 239 13.97 1.01 6.88
C ILE A 239 12.96 -0.06 6.44
N GLY A 240 12.76 -0.19 5.13
CA GLY A 240 11.98 -1.27 4.51
C GLY A 240 12.89 -2.31 3.84
N ILE A 241 12.58 -3.59 4.02
CA ILE A 241 13.34 -4.69 3.40
C ILE A 241 12.47 -5.41 2.38
N ILE A 242 12.96 -5.51 1.15
CA ILE A 242 12.34 -6.27 0.06
C ILE A 242 13.28 -7.42 -0.31
N PRO A 243 12.95 -8.66 0.06
CA PRO A 243 13.84 -9.79 -0.15
C PRO A 243 13.98 -10.11 -1.64
N ALA A 244 15.22 -10.18 -2.12
CA ALA A 244 15.57 -10.57 -3.50
C ALA A 244 16.14 -12.01 -3.62
N GLY A 245 16.14 -12.77 -2.51
CA GLY A 245 16.64 -14.15 -2.41
C GLY A 245 15.68 -15.23 -2.95
N PRO A 246 16.03 -16.53 -2.81
CA PRO A 246 15.13 -17.62 -3.17
C PRO A 246 13.80 -17.51 -2.42
N ILE A 247 12.75 -17.16 -3.14
CA ILE A 247 11.36 -17.30 -2.69
C ILE A 247 11.08 -18.80 -2.59
N SER A 248 11.10 -19.36 -1.38
CA SER A 248 10.61 -20.72 -1.10
C SER A 248 9.09 -20.76 -1.26
N LYS A 249 8.57 -20.76 -2.51
CA LYS A 249 7.17 -21.01 -2.96
C LYS A 249 5.98 -20.48 -2.13
N LYS A 250 6.18 -19.66 -1.09
CA LYS A 250 5.16 -19.19 -0.14
C LYS A 250 5.00 -17.67 -0.10
N SER A 251 5.87 -16.90 -0.76
CA SER A 251 5.84 -15.42 -0.77
C SER A 251 5.46 -14.81 -2.12
N ASP A 252 4.53 -15.45 -2.84
CA ASP A 252 3.75 -14.74 -3.87
C ASP A 252 2.64 -13.92 -3.24
N LEU A 253 2.95 -13.08 -2.25
CA LEU A 253 1.96 -12.29 -1.54
C LEU A 253 2.62 -11.02 -1.01
N LEU A 254 2.25 -9.89 -1.64
CA LEU A 254 2.53 -8.53 -1.20
C LEU A 254 1.82 -8.23 0.11
#